data_AF-A0A8I2IPA1-F1
#
_entry.id   AF-A0A8I2IPA1-F1
#
_cell.length_a   1.000
_cell.length_b   1.000
_cell.length_c   1.000
_cell.angle_alpha   90.00
_cell.angle_beta   90.00
_cell.angle_gamma   90.00
#
_symmetry.space_group_name_H-M   'P 1'
#
loop_
_entity.id
_entity.type
_entity.pdbx_description
1 polymer ?
#
loop_
_entity_poly.entity_id
_entity_poly.type
_entity_poly.pdbx_seq_one_letter_code
_entity_poly.pdbx_strand_id
1 'polypeptide(L)'
;MTTLTSNEFNAGALWAAYILMSTTRDTASAAEILSRIPNLHYLATQTAEKELVSLREFVLNELPLGTGHGFIRIAYGAEGIGNEIIDLPASGDVDELVAAPGDTLRWVVYGVSADGAKHALISAIDIPDIAQKHAAELASQLL
;
A
#
# COMPACT_ATOMS: atom_id res chain seq x y z
N MET A 1 27.86 20.24 17.81
CA MET A 1 27.56 19.79 16.44
C MET A 1 27.12 18.33 16.56
N THR A 2 25.82 18.06 16.42
CA THR A 2 25.28 16.70 16.49
C THR A 2 25.50 16.02 15.15
N THR A 3 26.19 14.89 15.16
CA THR A 3 26.39 14.04 13.98
C THR A 3 25.13 13.21 13.77
N LEU A 4 24.51 13.32 12.60
CA LEU A 4 23.37 12.50 12.23
C LEU A 4 23.82 11.05 12.02
N THR A 5 23.10 10.10 12.61
CA THR A 5 23.31 8.68 12.32
C THR A 5 22.76 8.34 10.94
N SER A 6 23.26 7.25 10.34
CA SER A 6 22.75 6.77 9.04
C SER A 6 21.25 6.43 9.11
N ASN A 7 20.76 5.94 10.24
CA ASN A 7 19.34 5.61 10.42
C ASN A 7 18.47 6.87 10.45
N GLU A 8 18.88 7.92 11.17
CA GLU A 8 18.16 9.20 11.19
C GLU A 8 18.12 9.84 9.80
N PHE A 9 19.21 9.72 9.04
CA PHE A 9 19.26 10.24 7.67
C PHE A 9 18.29 9.49 6.77
N ASN A 10 18.28 8.16 6.83
CA ASN A 10 17.40 7.32 6.01
C ASN A 10 15.92 7.52 6.38
N ALA A 11 15.60 7.67 7.67
CA ALA A 11 14.25 8.01 8.12
C ALA A 11 13.80 9.38 7.58
N GLY A 12 14.69 10.37 7.61
CA GLY A 12 14.44 11.68 7.01
C GLY A 12 14.23 11.62 5.49
N ALA A 13 14.97 10.78 4.78
CA ALA A 13 14.82 10.56 3.34
C ALA A 13 13.47 9.91 2.99
N LEU A 14 13.06 8.88 3.74
CA LEU A 14 11.75 8.25 3.57
C LEU A 14 10.63 9.27 3.83
N TRP A 15 10.74 10.03 4.92
CA TRP A 15 9.79 11.10 5.23
C TRP A 15 9.72 12.15 4.11
N ALA A 16 10.86 12.54 3.52
CA ALA A 16 10.87 13.46 2.38
C ALA A 16 10.12 12.90 1.15
N ALA A 17 10.29 11.60 0.84
CA ALA A 17 9.53 10.94 -0.22
C ALA A 17 8.02 10.98 0.07
N TYR A 18 7.62 10.74 1.33
CA TYR A 18 6.23 10.88 1.76
C TYR A 18 5.70 12.32 1.58
N ILE A 19 6.47 13.33 1.97
CA ILE A 19 6.07 14.73 1.81
C ILE A 19 5.87 15.07 0.32
N LEU A 20 6.76 14.64 -0.58
CA LEU A 20 6.58 14.81 -2.02
C LEU A 20 5.26 14.18 -2.50
N MET A 21 4.99 12.94 -2.07
CA MET A 21 3.74 12.26 -2.42
C MET A 21 2.49 12.98 -1.90
N SER A 22 2.53 13.47 -0.66
CA SER A 22 1.37 14.14 -0.02
C SER A 22 1.09 15.54 -0.54
N THR A 23 2.11 16.24 -1.07
CA THR A 23 2.00 17.65 -1.47
C THR A 23 1.88 17.84 -2.97
N THR A 24 2.71 17.15 -3.76
CA THR A 24 2.82 17.34 -5.21
C THR A 24 2.47 16.09 -6.01
N ARG A 25 2.28 14.94 -5.35
CA ARG A 25 2.06 13.63 -6.00
C ARG A 25 3.19 13.27 -6.99
N ASP A 26 4.41 13.75 -6.71
CA ASP A 26 5.58 13.47 -7.54
C ASP A 26 6.12 12.06 -7.27
N THR A 27 5.56 11.09 -8.00
CA THR A 27 5.91 9.66 -7.87
C THR A 27 7.32 9.37 -8.36
N ALA A 28 7.82 10.09 -9.38
CA ALA A 28 9.13 9.85 -9.97
C ALA A 28 10.25 10.26 -9.00
N SER A 29 10.18 11.45 -8.42
CA SER A 29 11.15 11.91 -7.42
C SER A 29 11.09 11.07 -6.14
N ALA A 30 9.88 10.68 -5.71
CA ALA A 30 9.73 9.78 -4.57
C ALA A 30 10.39 8.41 -4.84
N ALA A 31 10.18 7.81 -6.01
CA ALA A 31 10.82 6.55 -6.40
C ALA A 31 12.35 6.66 -6.42
N GLU A 32 12.88 7.77 -6.95
CA GLU A 32 14.33 8.02 -6.95
C GLU A 32 14.88 8.05 -5.53
N ILE A 33 14.25 8.77 -4.60
CA ILE A 33 14.67 8.83 -3.20
C ILE A 33 14.64 7.43 -2.57
N LEU A 34 13.53 6.69 -2.70
CA LEU A 34 13.38 5.37 -2.12
C LEU A 34 14.46 4.39 -2.63
N SER A 35 14.83 4.47 -3.91
CA SER A 35 15.87 3.62 -4.53
C SER A 35 17.26 3.81 -3.91
N ARG A 36 17.51 4.93 -3.22
CA ARG A 36 18.80 5.24 -2.58
C ARG A 36 18.86 4.82 -1.11
N ILE A 37 17.73 4.44 -0.51
CA ILE A 37 17.68 4.09 0.91
C ILE A 37 18.15 2.63 1.10
N PRO A 38 19.30 2.40 1.75
CA PRO A 38 19.73 1.03 2.06
C PRO A 38 18.78 0.41 3.09
N ASN A 39 18.48 -0.88 2.93
CA ASN A 39 17.56 -1.63 3.81
C ASN A 39 16.16 -0.98 3.94
N LEU A 40 15.66 -0.35 2.87
CA LEU A 40 14.36 0.35 2.85
C LEU A 40 13.22 -0.46 3.47
N HIS A 41 13.08 -1.74 3.13
CA HIS A 41 12.02 -2.59 3.67
C HIS A 41 12.08 -2.70 5.20
N TYR A 42 13.27 -2.85 5.79
CA TYR A 42 13.43 -2.90 7.25
C TYR A 42 13.16 -1.55 7.91
N LEU A 43 13.56 -0.44 7.27
CA LEU A 43 13.23 0.89 7.77
C LEU A 43 11.71 1.15 7.72
N ALA A 44 11.05 0.70 6.65
CA ALA A 44 9.61 0.86 6.48
C ALA A 44 8.82 0.15 7.59
N THR A 45 9.22 -1.04 8.05
CA THR A 45 8.54 -1.70 9.18
C THR A 45 8.63 -0.90 10.50
N GLN A 46 9.55 0.04 10.62
CA GLN A 46 9.70 0.94 11.77
C GLN A 46 9.09 2.32 11.56
N THR A 47 8.60 2.60 10.35
CA THR A 47 8.01 3.88 9.98
C THR A 47 6.51 3.88 10.24
N ALA A 48 5.90 5.03 10.52
CA ALA A 48 4.46 5.11 10.75
C ALA A 48 3.68 4.79 9.46
N GLU A 49 2.61 3.99 9.56
CA GLU A 49 1.80 3.59 8.40
C GLU A 49 1.29 4.78 7.57
N LYS A 50 0.93 5.87 8.24
CA LYS A 50 0.47 7.13 7.59
C LYS A 50 1.48 7.70 6.59
N GLU A 51 2.77 7.41 6.76
CA GLU A 51 3.86 7.90 5.90
C GLU A 51 4.14 6.92 4.76
N LEU A 52 3.75 5.65 4.91
CA LEU A 52 3.98 4.61 3.93
C LEU A 52 2.82 4.40 2.98
N VAL A 53 1.57 4.60 3.42
CA VAL A 53 0.38 4.20 2.65
C VAL A 53 0.40 4.75 1.21
N SER A 54 0.67 6.04 1.04
CA SER A 54 0.73 6.65 -0.29
C SER A 54 1.98 6.26 -1.09
N LEU A 55 3.11 6.01 -0.41
CA LEU A 55 4.31 5.51 -1.08
C LEU A 55 4.07 4.09 -1.59
N ARG A 56 3.44 3.25 -0.77
CA ARG A 56 3.10 1.88 -1.15
C ARG A 56 2.10 1.86 -2.29
N GLU A 57 1.06 2.68 -2.24
CA GLU A 57 0.03 2.66 -3.27
C GLU A 57 0.55 3.13 -4.64
N PHE A 58 1.33 4.21 -4.69
CA PHE A 58 1.65 4.90 -5.94
C PHE A 58 3.11 4.81 -6.39
N VAL A 59 4.02 4.35 -5.55
CA VAL A 59 5.46 4.39 -5.82
C VAL A 59 6.08 3.00 -5.78
N LEU A 60 5.88 2.25 -4.70
CA LEU A 60 6.47 0.93 -4.50
C LEU A 60 5.53 0.00 -3.72
N ASN A 61 4.75 -0.81 -4.45
CA ASN A 61 3.72 -1.69 -3.88
C ASN A 61 4.28 -2.76 -2.92
N GLU A 62 5.57 -3.04 -2.98
CA GLU A 62 6.27 -4.03 -2.15
C GLU A 62 6.59 -3.51 -0.73
N LEU A 63 6.33 -2.23 -0.44
CA LEU A 63 6.55 -1.69 0.91
C LEU A 63 5.69 -2.44 1.95
N PRO A 64 6.26 -2.77 3.12
CA PRO A 64 5.52 -3.47 4.17
C PRO A 64 4.49 -2.57 4.86
N LEU A 65 3.73 -3.14 5.79
CA LEU A 65 2.99 -2.37 6.79
C LEU A 65 3.96 -1.62 7.70
N GLY A 66 3.62 -0.37 7.99
CA GLY A 66 4.27 0.43 9.00
C GLY A 66 3.72 0.19 10.39
N THR A 67 4.37 0.81 11.36
CA THR A 67 3.91 0.87 12.74
C THR A 67 2.56 1.58 12.85
N GLY A 68 1.73 1.11 13.78
CA GLY A 68 0.42 1.73 14.06
C GLY A 68 -0.61 1.58 12.93
N HIS A 69 -0.47 0.59 12.04
CA HIS A 69 -1.38 0.37 10.91
C HIS A 69 -2.84 0.12 11.32
N GLY A 70 -3.11 -0.46 12.49
CA GLY A 70 -4.46 -0.62 13.05
C GLY A 70 -5.37 -1.64 12.33
N PHE A 71 -4.89 -2.25 11.25
CA PHE A 71 -5.61 -3.32 10.55
C PHE A 71 -5.67 -4.63 11.34
N ILE A 72 -6.84 -5.24 11.37
CA ILE A 72 -7.10 -6.58 11.93
C ILE A 72 -7.19 -7.66 10.85
N ARG A 73 -7.38 -7.25 9.58
CA ARG A 73 -7.46 -8.12 8.42
C ARG A 73 -6.91 -7.38 7.21
N ILE A 74 -6.23 -8.10 6.33
CA ILE A 74 -5.87 -7.63 4.99
C ILE A 74 -6.41 -8.64 3.98
N ALA A 75 -6.95 -8.12 2.88
CA ALA A 75 -7.51 -8.91 1.80
C ALA A 75 -7.42 -8.14 0.49
N TYR A 76 -7.88 -8.76 -0.59
CA TYR A 76 -8.07 -8.10 -1.88
C TYR A 76 -9.52 -8.24 -2.34
N GLY A 77 -9.91 -7.38 -3.27
CA GLY A 77 -11.24 -7.34 -3.86
C GLY A 77 -11.22 -6.52 -5.15
N ALA A 78 -12.40 -6.28 -5.72
CA ALA A 78 -12.53 -5.42 -6.90
C ALA A 78 -12.62 -3.94 -6.50
N GLU A 79 -12.08 -3.09 -7.36
CA GLU A 79 -12.19 -1.65 -7.28
C GLU A 79 -13.41 -1.17 -8.08
N GLY A 80 -14.43 -0.71 -7.36
CA GLY A 80 -15.64 -0.13 -7.92
C GLY A 80 -15.49 1.36 -8.25
N ILE A 81 -16.57 1.94 -8.77
CA ILE A 81 -16.61 3.36 -9.14
C ILE A 81 -16.41 4.22 -7.89
N GLY A 82 -15.54 5.23 -7.99
CA GLY A 82 -15.27 6.14 -6.88
C GLY A 82 -14.40 5.54 -5.77
N ASN A 83 -13.56 4.55 -6.11
CA ASN A 83 -12.67 3.83 -5.19
C ASN A 83 -13.44 2.99 -4.15
N GLU A 84 -14.63 2.51 -4.53
CA GLU A 84 -15.39 1.56 -3.72
C GLU A 84 -14.63 0.24 -3.63
N ILE A 85 -14.57 -0.36 -2.43
CA ILE A 85 -13.92 -1.65 -2.21
C ILE A 85 -14.98 -2.74 -2.15
N ILE A 86 -15.07 -3.52 -3.22
CA ILE A 86 -16.01 -4.64 -3.36
C ILE A 86 -15.30 -5.92 -2.93
N ASP A 87 -15.83 -6.59 -1.91
CA ASP A 87 -15.28 -7.88 -1.48
C ASP A 87 -15.47 -8.95 -2.56
N LEU A 88 -14.56 -9.92 -2.59
CA LEU A 88 -14.80 -11.14 -3.34
C LEU A 88 -16.07 -11.85 -2.83
N PRO A 89 -16.79 -12.55 -3.72
CA PRO A 89 -17.90 -13.41 -3.31
C PRO A 89 -17.41 -14.51 -2.35
N ALA A 90 -18.34 -15.10 -1.59
CA ALA A 90 -18.01 -16.16 -0.64
C ALA A 90 -17.38 -17.41 -1.30
N SER A 91 -17.61 -17.61 -2.61
CA SER A 91 -16.96 -18.63 -3.43
C SER A 91 -15.46 -18.35 -3.63
N GLY A 92 -15.03 -17.09 -3.49
CA GLY A 92 -13.69 -16.62 -3.83
C GLY A 92 -13.45 -16.50 -5.34
N ASP A 93 -14.47 -16.73 -6.17
CA ASP A 93 -14.35 -16.72 -7.62
C ASP A 93 -14.30 -15.28 -8.15
N VAL A 94 -13.19 -14.92 -8.77
CA VAL A 94 -12.96 -13.61 -9.38
C VAL A 94 -13.79 -13.42 -10.65
N ASP A 95 -14.16 -14.50 -11.33
CA ASP A 95 -14.92 -14.47 -12.59
C ASP A 95 -16.40 -14.11 -12.37
N GLU A 96 -16.88 -14.20 -11.13
CA GLU A 96 -18.22 -13.73 -10.74
C GLU A 96 -18.32 -12.20 -10.73
N LEU A 97 -17.19 -11.48 -10.70
CA LEU A 97 -17.15 -10.03 -10.74
C LEU A 97 -16.99 -9.56 -12.19
N VAL A 98 -17.95 -8.77 -12.67
CA VAL A 98 -17.99 -8.30 -14.05
C VAL A 98 -17.94 -6.78 -14.07
N ALA A 99 -16.98 -6.21 -14.79
CA ALA A 99 -16.92 -4.77 -15.05
C ALA A 99 -18.09 -4.33 -15.93
N ALA A 100 -18.47 -3.05 -15.81
CA ALA A 100 -19.44 -2.46 -16.71
C ALA A 100 -18.93 -2.52 -18.17
N PRO A 101 -19.82 -2.61 -19.18
CA PRO A 101 -19.42 -2.62 -20.58
C PRO A 101 -18.55 -1.41 -20.93
N GLY A 102 -17.31 -1.65 -21.37
CA GLY A 102 -16.35 -0.59 -21.72
C GLY A 102 -15.34 -0.24 -20.63
N ASP A 103 -15.49 -0.79 -19.42
CA ASP A 103 -14.53 -0.64 -18.32
C ASP A 103 -13.64 -1.87 -18.14
N THR A 104 -12.44 -1.64 -17.58
CA THR A 104 -11.54 -2.71 -17.14
C THR A 104 -11.78 -2.97 -15.66
N LEU A 105 -12.05 -4.23 -15.30
CA LEU A 105 -12.10 -4.62 -13.90
C LEU A 105 -10.71 -4.45 -13.26
N ARG A 106 -10.63 -3.63 -12.23
CA ARG A 106 -9.40 -3.42 -11.44
C ARG A 106 -9.55 -4.02 -10.06
N TRP A 107 -8.42 -4.33 -9.46
CA TRP A 107 -8.31 -4.97 -8.17
C TRP A 107 -7.63 -4.05 -7.17
N VAL A 108 -8.01 -4.22 -5.90
CA VAL A 108 -7.51 -3.44 -4.78
C VAL A 108 -7.11 -4.36 -3.65
N VAL A 109 -5.95 -4.11 -3.06
CA VAL A 109 -5.55 -4.66 -1.77
C VAL A 109 -5.97 -3.69 -0.70
N TYR A 110 -6.66 -4.16 0.33
CA TYR A 110 -7.21 -3.32 1.37
C TYR A 110 -6.99 -3.91 2.78
N GLY A 111 -6.85 -3.01 3.75
CA GLY A 111 -6.84 -3.32 5.18
C GLY A 111 -8.19 -3.03 5.80
N VAL A 112 -8.58 -3.81 6.79
CA VAL A 112 -9.80 -3.62 7.59
C VAL A 112 -9.40 -3.27 9.01
N SER A 113 -9.84 -2.11 9.51
CA SER A 113 -9.64 -1.69 10.89
C SER A 113 -10.65 -2.35 11.84
N ALA A 114 -10.43 -2.23 13.15
CA ALA A 114 -11.26 -2.86 14.18
C ALA A 114 -12.74 -2.40 14.18
N ASP A 115 -13.01 -1.20 13.65
CA ASP A 115 -14.37 -0.67 13.45
C ASP A 115 -15.04 -1.16 12.15
N GLY A 116 -14.35 -2.00 11.37
CA GLY A 116 -14.82 -2.53 10.10
C GLY A 116 -14.58 -1.63 8.89
N ALA A 117 -13.97 -0.45 9.07
CA ALA A 117 -13.65 0.42 7.93
C ALA A 117 -12.58 -0.23 7.03
N LYS A 118 -12.75 -0.08 5.72
CA LYS A 118 -11.81 -0.58 4.71
C LYS A 118 -10.95 0.56 4.19
N HIS A 119 -9.66 0.31 4.09
CA HIS A 119 -8.67 1.27 3.60
C HIS A 119 -7.89 0.65 2.45
N ALA A 120 -7.88 1.29 1.29
CA ALA A 120 -7.04 0.88 0.18
C ALA A 120 -5.56 0.99 0.58
N LEU A 121 -4.80 -0.07 0.29
CA LEU A 121 -3.36 -0.17 0.52
C LEU A 121 -2.59 -0.16 -0.79
N ILE A 122 -3.17 -0.78 -1.84
CA ILE A 122 -2.69 -0.79 -3.22
C ILE A 122 -3.93 -0.82 -4.11
N SER A 123 -4.10 0.16 -4.99
CA SER A 123 -5.25 0.30 -5.90
C SER A 123 -4.84 0.08 -7.36
N ALA A 124 -5.84 0.06 -8.26
CA ALA A 124 -5.63 0.02 -9.70
C ALA A 124 -4.78 -1.16 -10.22
N ILE A 125 -4.88 -2.33 -9.59
CA ILE A 125 -4.17 -3.54 -10.02
C ILE A 125 -4.95 -4.20 -11.16
N ASP A 126 -4.32 -4.44 -12.31
CA ASP A 126 -5.00 -5.02 -13.48
C ASP A 126 -5.18 -6.55 -13.40
N ILE A 127 -4.40 -7.24 -12.58
CA ILE A 127 -4.36 -8.70 -12.51
C ILE A 127 -4.73 -9.20 -11.10
N PRO A 128 -5.77 -10.04 -10.94
CA PRO A 128 -6.23 -10.51 -9.63
C PRO A 128 -5.16 -11.28 -8.87
N ASP A 129 -4.38 -12.12 -9.55
CA ASP A 129 -3.31 -12.91 -8.92
C ASP A 129 -2.21 -12.02 -8.29
N ILE A 130 -1.96 -10.85 -8.89
CA ILE A 130 -1.02 -9.86 -8.33
C ILE A 130 -1.61 -9.25 -7.04
N ALA A 131 -2.89 -8.89 -7.06
CA ALA A 131 -3.58 -8.37 -5.89
C ALA A 131 -3.63 -9.42 -4.76
N GLN A 132 -3.92 -10.67 -5.09
CA GLN A 132 -3.90 -11.78 -4.15
C GLN A 132 -2.52 -11.96 -3.52
N LYS A 133 -1.45 -11.95 -4.34
CA LYS A 133 -0.07 -12.08 -3.86
C LYS A 133 0.28 -10.97 -2.86
N HIS A 134 0.04 -9.70 -3.22
CA HIS A 134 0.34 -8.58 -2.33
C HIS A 134 -0.50 -8.60 -1.05
N ALA A 135 -1.79 -8.96 -1.15
CA ALA A 135 -2.65 -9.12 0.02
C ALA A 135 -2.11 -10.21 0.97
N ALA A 136 -1.66 -11.35 0.43
CA ALA A 136 -1.06 -12.42 1.24
C ALA A 136 0.25 -11.99 1.90
N GLU A 137 1.12 -11.27 1.17
CA GLU A 137 2.38 -10.73 1.69
C GLU A 137 2.16 -9.75 2.84
N LEU A 138 1.22 -8.81 2.68
CA LEU A 138 0.89 -7.85 3.74
C LEU A 138 0.14 -8.52 4.91
N ALA A 139 -0.78 -9.45 4.63
CA ALA A 139 -1.52 -10.18 5.66
C ALA A 139 -0.59 -11.02 6.56
N SER A 140 0.53 -11.53 6.02
CA SER A 140 1.52 -12.29 6.80
C SER A 140 2.20 -11.47 7.92
N GLN A 141 2.04 -10.14 7.90
CA GLN A 141 2.65 -9.21 8.85
C GLN A 141 1.72 -8.88 10.04
N LEU A 142 0.47 -9.38 10.04
CA LEU A 142 -0.51 -9.13 11.10
C LEU A 142 -0.34 -10.01 12.36
N LEU A 143 0.80 -10.72 12.47
CA LEU A 143 1.10 -11.66 13.56
C LEU A 143 1.43 -10.96 14.89
#